data_AF-A0A955GGB3-F1
#
_entry.id   AF-A0A955GGB3-F1
#
_cell.length_a   1.000
_cell.length_b   1.000
_cell.length_c   1.000
_cell.angle_alpha   90.00
_cell.angle_beta   90.00
_cell.angle_gamma   90.00
#
_symmetry.space_group_name_H-M   'P 1'
#
loop_
_entity.id
_entity.type
_entity.pdbx_description
1 polymer ?
#
loop_
_entity_poly.entity_id
_entity_poly.type
_entity_poly.pdbx_seq_one_letter_code
_entity_poly.pdbx_strand_id
1 'polypeptide(L)' 'MIRIVVVGKKHETMYLDAINHFEKRLKPWQKIEWLIIPPSGKNHELARTEESTMITAKLGSDDFVVLLDEEGEL' A
#
# COMPACT_ATOMS: atom_id res chain seq x y z
N MET A 1 -2.89 7.50 -12.48
CA MET A 1 -3.46 7.08 -11.19
C MET A 1 -2.33 6.51 -10.37
N ILE A 2 -2.22 6.86 -9.10
CA ILE A 2 -1.27 6.22 -8.18
C ILE A 2 -2.08 5.34 -7.24
N ARG A 3 -1.70 4.06 -7.15
CA ARG A 3 -2.29 3.10 -6.23
C ARG A 3 -1.27 2.79 -5.15
N ILE A 4 -1.69 2.91 -3.90
CA ILE A 4 -0.89 2.59 -2.72
C ILE A 4 -1.46 1.32 -2.12
N VAL A 5 -0.68 0.24 -2.13
CA VAL A 5 -1.05 -1.05 -1.57
C VAL A 5 -0.34 -1.21 -0.23
N VAL A 6 -1.10 -1.44 0.84
CA VAL A 6 -0.55 -1.58 2.21
C VAL A 6 -1.13 -2.81 2.89
N VAL A 7 -0.32 -3.46 3.72
CA VAL A 7 -0.76 -4.56 4.58
C VAL A 7 -1.09 -4.00 5.96
N GLY A 8 -2.24 -4.36 6.52
CA GLY A 8 -2.60 -4.00 7.89
C GLY A 8 -4.05 -3.59 8.07
N LYS A 9 -4.28 -2.76 9.09
CA LYS A 9 -5.59 -2.20 9.41
C LYS A 9 -5.74 -0.82 8.79
N LYS A 10 -6.98 -0.34 8.71
CA LYS A 10 -7.27 1.05 8.35
C LYS A 10 -6.47 2.00 9.24
N HIS A 11 -5.90 3.04 8.65
CA HIS A 11 -5.02 4.00 9.34
C HIS A 11 -5.59 4.44 10.69
N GLU A 12 -4.73 4.48 11.72
CA GLU A 12 -5.11 5.01 13.02
C GLU A 12 -5.54 6.47 12.86
N THR A 13 -6.48 6.90 13.70
CA THR A 13 -7.11 8.23 13.61
C THR A 13 -6.10 9.37 13.60
N MET A 14 -4.97 9.21 14.31
CA MET A 14 -3.89 10.19 14.35
C MET A 14 -3.21 10.43 12.99
N TYR A 15 -3.11 9.40 12.14
CA TYR A 15 -2.48 9.52 10.82
C TYR A 15 -3.46 9.89 9.71
N LEU A 16 -4.75 9.65 9.93
CA LEU A 16 -5.78 9.88 8.92
C LEU A 16 -5.87 11.36 8.50
N ASP A 17 -5.72 12.28 9.45
CA ASP A 17 -5.75 13.73 9.17
C ASP A 17 -4.57 14.16 8.29
N ALA A 18 -3.37 13.65 8.59
CA ALA A 18 -2.19 13.91 7.77
C ALA A 18 -2.35 13.34 6.35
N ILE A 19 -2.80 12.10 6.23
CA ILE A 19 -3.05 11.44 4.94
C ILE A 19 -4.07 12.24 4.12
N ASN A 20 -5.20 12.60 4.72
CA ASN A 20 -6.25 13.39 4.06
C ASN A 20 -5.73 14.76 3.60
N HIS A 21 -4.87 15.39 4.41
CA HIS A 21 -4.27 16.68 4.07
C HIS A 21 -3.37 16.59 2.84
N PHE A 22 -2.51 15.57 2.75
CA PHE A 22 -1.67 15.34 1.57
C PHE A 22 -2.49 14.91 0.35
N GLU A 23 -3.45 14.01 0.53
CA GLU A 23 -4.32 13.54 -0.55
C GLU A 23 -5.12 14.69 -1.17
N LYS A 24 -5.66 15.61 -0.34
CA LYS A 24 -6.37 16.80 -0.83
C LYS A 24 -5.50 17.69 -1.71
N ARG A 25 -4.19 17.80 -1.41
CA ARG A 25 -3.22 18.58 -2.20
C ARG A 25 -2.85 17.89 -3.51
N LEU A 26 -2.79 16.56 -3.52
CA LEU A 26 -2.48 15.74 -4.69
C LEU A 26 -3.67 15.60 -5.66
N LYS A 27 -4.90 15.63 -5.14
CA LYS A 27 -6.13 15.37 -5.89
C LYS A 27 -6.28 16.13 -7.23
N PRO A 28 -5.89 17.41 -7.38
CA PRO A 28 -5.98 18.10 -8.67
C PRO A 28 -5.05 17.54 -9.75
N TRP A 29 -3.96 16.88 -9.34
CA TRP A 29 -2.89 16.42 -10.22
C TRP A 29 -2.96 14.92 -10.47
N GLN A 30 -3.36 14.16 -9.46
CA GLN A 30 -3.37 12.71 -9.52
C GLN A 30 -4.47 12.11 -8.64
N LYS A 31 -5.11 11.06 -9.17
CA LYS A 31 -6.01 10.23 -8.39
C LYS A 31 -5.20 9.25 -7.54
N ILE A 32 -5.37 9.31 -6.23
CA ILE A 32 -4.83 8.35 -5.27
C ILE A 32 -5.88 7.27 -4.98
N GLU A 33 -5.46 6.01 -5.01
CA GLU A 33 -6.26 4.86 -4.61
C GLU A 33 -5.52 4.10 -3.51
N TRP A 34 -6.18 3.88 -2.37
CA TRP A 34 -5.64 3.09 -1.27
C TRP A 34 -6.24 1.68 -1.30
N LEU A 35 -5.38 0.66 -1.38
CA LEU A 35 -5.76 -0.74 -1.20
C LEU A 35 -5.14 -1.26 0.10
N ILE A 36 -5.99 -1.45 1.11
CA ILE A 36 -5.59 -2.03 2.39
C ILE A 36 -5.88 -3.53 2.35
N ILE A 37 -4.82 -4.33 2.43
CA ILE A 37 -4.88 -5.79 2.47
C ILE A 37 -4.82 -6.23 3.94
N PRO A 38 -5.66 -7.19 4.38
CA PRO A 38 -5.58 -7.69 5.74
C PRO A 38 -4.24 -8.40 5.99
N PRO A 39 -3.62 -8.22 7.16
CA PRO A 39 -2.40 -8.95 7.51
C PRO A 39 -2.70 -10.45 7.64
N SER A 40 -1.71 -11.29 7.32
CA SER A 40 -1.82 -12.73 7.52
C SER A 40 -1.79 -13.06 9.02
N GLY A 41 -2.63 -14.02 9.43
CA GLY A 41 -2.60 -14.58 10.78
C GLY A 41 -1.56 -15.70 10.97
N LYS A 42 -0.72 -15.97 9.96
CA LYS A 42 0.25 -17.07 9.96
C LYS A 42 1.60 -16.67 10.56
N ASN A 43 2.47 -17.66 10.75
CA ASN A 43 3.86 -17.42 11.12
C ASN A 43 4.63 -16.71 10.00
N HIS A 44 5.66 -15.96 10.39
CA HIS A 44 6.43 -15.00 9.58
C HIS A 44 6.62 -15.35 8.10
N GLU A 45 7.24 -16.50 7.76
CA GLU A 45 7.49 -16.87 6.35
C GLU A 45 6.22 -17.15 5.53
N LEU A 46 5.24 -17.80 6.17
CA LEU A 46 3.95 -18.08 5.55
C LEU A 46 3.11 -16.82 5.41
N ALA A 47 3.21 -15.91 6.39
CA ALA A 47 2.57 -14.61 6.34
C ALA A 47 3.11 -13.78 5.17
N ARG A 48 4.44 -13.67 5.05
CA ARG A 48 5.11 -12.98 3.94
C ARG A 48 4.65 -13.53 2.59
N THR A 49 4.63 -14.84 2.42
CA THR A 49 4.25 -15.48 1.14
C THR A 49 2.79 -15.20 0.79
N GLU A 50 1.89 -15.29 1.77
CA GLU A 50 0.46 -15.04 1.58
C GLU A 50 0.18 -13.56 1.27
N GLU A 51 0.78 -12.65 2.03
CA GLU A 51 0.66 -11.20 1.80
C GLU A 51 1.23 -10.80 0.44
N SER A 52 2.39 -11.33 0.05
CA SER A 52 2.99 -11.10 -1.27
C SER A 52 2.08 -11.58 -2.39
N THR A 53 1.41 -12.72 -2.21
CA THR A 53 0.44 -13.26 -3.18
C THR A 53 -0.77 -12.34 -3.28
N MET A 54 -1.28 -11.84 -2.16
CA MET A 54 -2.40 -10.88 -2.15
C MET A 54 -2.02 -9.55 -2.82
N ILE A 55 -0.81 -9.04 -2.59
CA ILE A 55 -0.31 -7.80 -3.21
C ILE A 55 -0.19 -7.97 -4.72
N THR A 56 0.52 -9.01 -5.17
CA THR A 56 0.77 -9.24 -6.61
C THR A 56 -0.51 -9.48 -7.39
N ALA A 57 -1.53 -10.10 -6.78
CA ALA A 57 -2.86 -10.25 -7.38
C ALA A 57 -3.61 -8.92 -7.61
N LYS A 58 -3.14 -7.79 -7.06
CA LYS A 58 -3.69 -6.44 -7.29
C LYS A 58 -2.91 -5.62 -8.31
N LEU A 59 -1.80 -6.14 -8.83
CA LEU A 59 -0.95 -5.46 -9.79
C LEU A 59 -1.38 -5.83 -11.22
N GLY A 60 -1.38 -4.86 -12.12
CA GLY A 60 -1.53 -5.05 -13.55
C GLY A 60 -0.20 -5.37 -14.23
N SER A 61 -0.26 -5.98 -15.42
CA SER A 61 0.93 -6.31 -16.20
C SER A 61 1.73 -5.08 -16.66
N ASP A 62 1.06 -3.95 -16.81
CA ASP A 62 1.65 -2.70 -17.29
C ASP A 62 1.91 -1.68 -16.16
N ASP A 63 1.70 -2.10 -14.91
CA ASP A 63 1.94 -1.23 -13.75
C ASP A 63 3.44 -1.01 -13.56
N PHE A 64 3.85 0.24 -13.39
CA PHE A 64 5.17 0.56 -12.85
C PHE A 64 5.11 0.43 -11.32
N VAL A 65 5.78 -0.61 -10.79
CA VAL A 65 5.71 -0.98 -9.38
C VAL A 65 6.93 -0.47 -8.62
N VAL A 66 6.68 0.26 -7.53
CA VAL A 66 7.71 0.69 -6.59
C VAL A 66 7.49 0.00 -5.26
N LEU A 67 8.47 -0.79 -4.82
CA LEU A 67 8.48 -1.40 -3.49
C LEU A 67 9.17 -0.45 -2.51
N LEU A 68 8.51 -0.18 -1.39
CA LEU A 68 9.14 0.50 -0.26
C LEU A 68 9.82 -0.56 0.61
N ASP A 69 11.15 -0.57 0.58
CA ASP A 69 11.99 -1.50 1.33
C ASP A 69 13.16 -0.74 1.96
N GLU A 70 13.61 -1.20 3.12
CA GLU A 70 14.74 -0.58 3.86
C GLU A 70 16.08 -0.79 3.14
N GLU A 71 16.19 -1.83 2.32
CA GLU A 71 17.38 -2.13 1.50
C GLU A 71 17.29 -1.52 0.09
N GLY A 72 16.31 -0.66 -0.17
CA GLY A 72 16.12 0.02 -1.46
C GLY A 72 17.18 1.08 -1.78
N GLU A 73 17.15 1.57 -3.03
CA GLU A 73 17.99 2.70 -3.47
C GLU A 73 17.42 4.05 -2.99
N LEU A 74 18.31 4.99 -2.66
CA LEU A 74 18.00 6.37 -2.21
C LEU A 74 17.89 7.36 -3.37
#